data_AF-A0AAN9YXZ3-F1
#
_entry.id   AF-A0AAN9YXZ3-F1
#
_cell.length_a   1.000
_cell.length_b   1.000
_cell.length_c   1.000
_cell.angle_alpha   90.00
_cell.angle_beta   90.00
_cell.angle_gamma   90.00
#
_symmetry.space_group_name_H-M   'P 1'
#
loop_
_entity.id
_entity.type
_entity.pdbx_description
1 polymer ?
#
loop_
_entity_poly.entity_id
_entity_poly.type
_entity_poly.pdbx_seq_one_letter_code
_entity_poly.pdbx_strand_id
1 'polypeptide(L)'
;MALNMARVWCRCSSYCIKKNNFPNVGVNFLHLSRSVAGYERDPAPLFFSPDVQRIMRKMTKVDVKKVFRSRKLGEKLDAPEYKFLTSEELEQYMKETEKKVEERLQVPPIVKEREEINEVLSVDRALTGYDSAKFVFTDITFGVPNKDRIIVVREPDGTLRKAFWNERFRMNQIYFPEPDRQLRTPHMFEEPYLTNVLDRGEYEFVLDRACVQYEPNDPEYYRVTSTTYDHIEKEQMFDALQSTRHFGALAFYLCWNKQIDNFVLYYIQNDRLPGKDNAAFTWKGQQCALSMPNYQARRRMVEHMGQLNHVKSCHVKPCQISQNFPIIF
;
A
#
# COMPACT_ATOMS: atom_id res chain seq x y z
N MET A 1 57.39 1.32 51.09
CA MET A 1 56.77 0.45 50.07
C MET A 1 56.25 1.38 48.97
N ALA A 2 57.06 1.68 47.94
CA ALA A 2 57.06 0.99 46.63
C ALA A 2 55.71 1.19 45.90
N LEU A 3 55.57 1.70 44.66
CA LEU A 3 56.45 2.03 43.54
C LEU A 3 55.71 3.04 42.62
N ASN A 4 56.44 4.04 42.14
CA ASN A 4 56.57 4.43 40.73
C ASN A 4 55.69 3.71 39.67
N MET A 5 54.96 4.46 38.83
CA MET A 5 55.38 4.78 37.46
C MET A 5 54.42 5.78 36.80
N ALA A 6 55.02 6.80 36.19
CA ALA A 6 54.40 7.71 35.24
C ALA A 6 54.33 7.06 33.84
N ARG A 7 53.33 7.42 33.02
CA ARG A 7 53.49 8.20 31.76
C ARG A 7 52.28 8.10 30.80
N VAL A 8 51.89 9.30 30.32
CA VAL A 8 51.53 9.67 28.93
C VAL A 8 50.09 9.43 28.43
N TRP A 9 49.41 10.58 28.27
CA TRP A 9 48.47 11.04 27.25
C TRP A 9 47.65 10.02 26.44
N CYS A 10 46.33 10.22 26.43
CA CYS A 10 45.66 10.71 25.21
C CYS A 10 44.34 11.42 25.57
N ARG A 11 44.25 12.71 25.20
CA ARG A 11 43.00 13.48 25.16
C ARG A 11 42.18 12.99 23.97
N CYS A 12 40.94 12.55 24.20
CA CYS A 12 39.92 12.65 23.18
C CYS A 12 38.66 13.26 23.79
N SER A 13 38.45 14.52 23.46
CA SER A 13 37.33 15.36 23.85
C SER A 13 36.03 14.77 23.31
N SER A 14 35.09 14.45 24.21
CA SER A 14 33.70 14.21 23.88
C SER A 14 33.06 15.54 23.46
N TYR A 15 33.18 15.88 22.18
CA TYR A 15 32.39 16.97 21.60
C TYR A 15 30.94 16.48 21.48
N CYS A 16 30.09 16.99 22.37
CA CYS A 16 28.65 17.04 22.20
C CYS A 16 28.32 17.68 20.84
N ILE A 17 27.86 16.88 19.87
CA ILE A 17 27.24 17.41 18.66
C ILE A 17 25.81 17.81 19.03
N LYS A 18 25.63 19.14 19.14
CA LYS A 18 24.34 19.80 19.30
C LYS A 18 23.38 19.32 18.21
N LYS A 19 22.19 18.89 18.61
CA LYS A 19 21.03 18.78 17.72
C LYS A 19 20.81 20.15 17.08
N ASN A 20 21.04 20.26 15.78
CA ASN A 20 20.68 21.47 15.05
C ASN A 20 19.16 21.52 14.94
N ASN A 21 18.57 22.45 15.71
CA ASN A 21 17.23 22.97 15.49
C ASN A 21 17.20 23.61 14.10
N PHE A 22 16.60 22.92 13.14
CA PHE A 22 16.13 23.58 11.92
C PHE A 22 14.90 24.43 12.28
N PRO A 23 14.81 25.68 11.81
CA PRO A 23 13.63 26.50 12.05
C PRO A 23 12.42 25.86 11.36
N ASN A 24 11.36 25.61 12.13
CA ASN A 24 10.03 25.27 11.65
C ASN A 24 9.53 26.41 10.76
N VAL A 25 9.78 26.31 9.46
CA VAL A 25 9.02 27.07 8.47
C VAL A 25 7.69 26.33 8.35
N GLY A 26 6.72 26.77 9.14
CA GLY A 26 5.35 26.29 9.07
C GLY A 26 4.74 26.65 7.73
N VAL A 27 4.91 25.77 6.75
CA VAL A 27 4.09 25.80 5.54
C VAL A 27 2.81 25.07 5.90
N ASN A 28 1.81 25.85 6.34
CA ASN A 28 0.45 25.37 6.51
C ASN A 28 -0.11 25.01 5.12
N PHE A 29 0.21 23.82 4.65
CA PHE A 29 -0.59 23.19 3.61
C PHE A 29 -1.91 22.83 4.27
N LEU A 30 -2.95 23.59 3.92
CA LEU A 30 -4.33 23.25 4.22
C LEU A 30 -4.57 21.82 3.72
N HIS A 31 -4.55 20.86 4.66
CA HIS A 31 -4.92 19.49 4.40
C HIS A 31 -6.42 19.51 4.12
N LEU A 32 -6.77 19.60 2.84
CA LEU A 32 -8.15 19.49 2.41
C LEU A 32 -8.56 18.05 2.68
N SER A 33 -9.15 17.80 3.85
CA SER A 33 -9.74 16.53 4.22
C SER A 33 -10.92 16.24 3.29
N ARG A 34 -10.62 15.68 2.13
CA ARG A 34 -11.63 15.14 1.22
C ARG A 34 -11.63 13.63 1.39
N SER A 35 -12.24 13.17 2.48
CA SER A 35 -12.68 11.78 2.63
C SER A 35 -13.84 11.54 1.66
N VAL A 36 -13.56 11.41 0.38
CA VAL A 36 -14.52 10.85 -0.56
C VAL A 36 -13.90 9.56 -1.05
N ALA A 37 -14.28 8.48 -0.37
CA ALA A 37 -13.79 7.12 -0.57
C ALA A 37 -14.30 6.48 -1.87
N GLY A 38 -14.36 7.26 -2.96
CA GLY A 38 -14.84 6.82 -4.27
C GLY A 38 -13.95 7.38 -5.38
N TYR A 39 -13.43 6.49 -6.22
CA TYR A 39 -12.74 6.88 -7.44
C TYR A 39 -13.78 7.39 -8.46
N GLU A 40 -13.82 8.69 -8.72
CA GLU A 40 -14.76 9.30 -9.70
C GLU A 40 -14.59 8.72 -11.12
N ARG A 41 -13.37 8.27 -11.44
CA ARG A 41 -13.03 7.55 -12.67
C ARG A 41 -12.49 6.18 -12.31
N ASP A 42 -12.78 5.19 -13.14
CA ASP A 42 -12.29 3.82 -12.92
C ASP A 42 -10.74 3.80 -12.90
N PRO A 43 -10.12 3.40 -11.77
CA PRO A 43 -8.66 3.32 -11.65
C PRO A 43 -8.09 2.09 -12.37
N ALA A 44 -8.91 1.08 -12.68
CA ALA A 44 -8.46 -0.21 -13.19
C ALA A 44 -7.59 -0.11 -14.47
N PRO A 45 -7.97 0.66 -15.52
CA PRO A 45 -7.17 0.72 -16.75
C PRO A 45 -5.74 1.25 -16.52
N LEU A 46 -5.58 2.18 -15.58
CA LEU A 46 -4.28 2.75 -15.24
C LEU A 46 -3.49 1.80 -14.33
N PHE A 47 -4.17 1.19 -13.36
CA PHE A 47 -3.59 0.22 -12.46
C PHE A 47 -3.02 -0.99 -13.20
N PHE A 48 -3.76 -1.56 -14.16
CA PHE A 48 -3.32 -2.72 -14.92
C PHE A 48 -2.35 -2.41 -16.07
N SER A 49 -1.98 -1.14 -16.27
CA SER A 49 -1.01 -0.80 -17.31
C SER A 49 0.37 -1.41 -17.01
N PRO A 50 1.06 -1.98 -18.01
CA PRO A 50 2.32 -2.70 -17.79
C PRO A 50 3.42 -1.78 -17.28
N ASP A 51 3.37 -0.50 -17.66
CA ASP A 51 4.29 0.53 -17.18
C ASP A 51 4.13 0.78 -15.67
N VAL A 52 2.90 0.96 -15.20
CA VAL A 52 2.60 1.21 -13.78
C VAL A 52 3.01 -0.01 -12.95
N GLN A 53 2.65 -1.22 -13.38
CA GLN A 53 3.03 -2.45 -12.70
C GLN A 53 4.55 -2.67 -12.65
N ARG A 54 5.29 -2.31 -13.72
CA ARG A 54 6.76 -2.36 -13.71
C ARG A 54 7.35 -1.36 -12.71
N ILE A 55 6.81 -0.15 -12.62
CA ILE A 55 7.31 0.86 -11.70
C ILE A 55 7.00 0.46 -10.25
N MET A 56 5.78 0.02 -9.96
CA MET A 56 5.38 -0.46 -8.63
C MET A 56 6.31 -1.58 -8.15
N ARG A 57 6.61 -2.56 -9.01
CA ARG A 57 7.59 -3.63 -8.70
C ARG A 57 8.98 -3.09 -8.36
N LYS A 58 9.50 -2.13 -9.15
CA LYS A 58 10.79 -1.49 -8.88
C LYS A 58 10.80 -0.72 -7.55
N MET A 59 9.70 -0.06 -7.21
CA MET A 59 9.58 0.76 -6.00
C MET A 59 9.54 -0.08 -4.72
N THR A 60 8.85 -1.23 -4.76
CA THR A 60 8.66 -2.10 -3.58
C THR A 60 9.97 -2.58 -2.97
N LYS A 61 11.06 -2.69 -3.74
CA LYS A 61 12.36 -3.24 -3.35
C LYS A 61 12.20 -4.53 -2.54
N VAL A 62 12.18 -5.63 -3.27
CA VAL A 62 11.90 -6.95 -2.72
C VAL A 62 13.01 -7.39 -1.76
N ASP A 63 12.65 -7.61 -0.49
CA ASP A 63 13.49 -8.32 0.48
C ASP A 63 12.92 -9.72 0.73
N VAL A 64 13.62 -10.74 0.23
CA VAL A 64 13.22 -12.15 0.33
C VAL A 64 13.02 -12.59 1.79
N LYS A 65 13.82 -12.04 2.73
CA LYS A 65 13.72 -12.38 4.16
C LYS A 65 12.42 -11.88 4.76
N LYS A 66 11.98 -10.67 4.38
CA LYS A 66 10.72 -10.09 4.87
C LYS A 66 9.49 -10.77 4.24
N VAL A 67 9.60 -11.20 2.98
CA VAL A 67 8.52 -11.90 2.24
C VAL A 67 8.24 -13.28 2.86
N PHE A 68 9.28 -14.08 3.11
CA PHE A 68 9.16 -15.43 3.68
C PHE A 68 9.39 -15.50 5.19
N ARG A 69 9.22 -14.39 5.90
CA ARG A 69 9.34 -14.38 7.36
C ARG A 69 8.35 -15.38 7.99
N SER A 70 8.78 -16.04 9.05
CA SER A 70 7.92 -16.93 9.82
C SER A 70 6.77 -16.14 10.44
N ARG A 71 5.53 -16.52 10.14
CA ARG A 71 4.32 -15.93 10.70
C ARG A 71 3.71 -16.89 11.72
N LYS A 72 3.19 -16.35 12.83
CA LYS A 72 2.44 -17.13 13.83
C LYS A 72 0.99 -17.30 13.37
N LEU A 73 0.76 -18.08 12.32
CA LEU A 73 -0.57 -18.32 11.74
C LEU A 73 -1.38 -19.42 12.47
N GLY A 74 -0.83 -20.01 13.53
CA GLY A 74 -1.47 -21.12 14.25
C GLY A 74 -1.29 -22.49 13.57
N GLU A 75 -0.58 -22.53 12.45
CA GLU A 75 -0.17 -23.76 11.78
C GLU A 75 0.91 -24.51 12.57
N LYS A 76 0.91 -25.83 12.45
CA LYS A 76 1.96 -26.66 13.07
C LYS A 76 3.27 -26.44 12.32
N LEU A 77 4.33 -26.17 13.07
CA LEU A 77 5.67 -26.06 12.50
C LEU A 77 6.19 -27.46 12.18
N ASP A 78 6.49 -27.71 10.91
CA ASP A 78 7.17 -28.92 10.48
C ASP A 78 8.69 -28.80 10.69
N ALA A 79 9.35 -29.94 10.86
CA ALA A 79 10.80 -29.99 11.01
C ALA A 79 11.49 -29.55 9.69
N PRO A 80 12.54 -28.72 9.74
CA PRO A 80 13.23 -28.27 8.55
C PRO A 80 13.97 -29.43 7.86
N GLU A 81 13.86 -29.50 6.54
CA GLU A 81 14.65 -30.43 5.72
C GLU A 81 15.97 -29.78 5.29
N TYR A 82 17.10 -30.45 5.55
CA TYR A 82 18.41 -30.04 5.08
C TYR A 82 18.77 -30.81 3.80
N LYS A 83 19.18 -30.08 2.76
CA LYS A 83 19.60 -30.65 1.47
C LYS A 83 20.99 -30.13 1.12
N PHE A 84 21.87 -31.03 0.67
CA PHE A 84 23.16 -30.65 0.10
C PHE A 84 22.96 -30.31 -1.37
N LEU A 85 23.36 -29.12 -1.77
CA LEU A 85 23.18 -28.61 -3.13
C LEU A 85 24.53 -28.28 -3.75
N THR A 86 24.66 -28.56 -5.04
CA THR A 86 25.71 -27.99 -5.88
C THR A 86 25.42 -26.51 -6.17
N SER A 87 26.42 -25.76 -6.66
CA SER A 87 26.23 -24.35 -7.02
C SER A 87 25.16 -24.16 -8.10
N GLU A 88 25.10 -25.06 -9.08
CA GLU A 88 24.11 -25.01 -10.17
C GLU A 88 22.69 -25.24 -9.66
N GLU A 89 22.50 -26.21 -8.78
CA GLU A 89 21.19 -26.45 -8.15
C GLU A 89 20.79 -25.28 -7.28
N LEU A 90 21.71 -24.69 -6.51
CA LEU A 90 21.43 -23.51 -5.69
C LEU A 90 20.91 -22.35 -6.53
N GLU A 91 21.51 -22.08 -7.69
CA GLU A 91 21.02 -21.05 -8.62
C GLU A 91 19.61 -21.34 -9.15
N GLN A 92 19.30 -22.61 -9.42
CA GLN A 92 17.95 -23.01 -9.84
C GLN A 92 16.94 -22.75 -8.72
N TYR A 93 17.24 -23.15 -7.48
CA TYR A 93 16.40 -22.87 -6.32
C TYR A 93 16.22 -21.36 -6.07
N MET A 94 17.26 -20.56 -6.30
CA MET A 94 17.17 -19.10 -6.21
C MET A 94 16.19 -18.54 -7.26
N LYS A 95 16.28 -18.98 -8.52
CA LYS A 95 15.35 -18.57 -9.59
C LYS A 95 13.90 -19.00 -9.31
N GLU A 96 13.70 -20.20 -8.77
CA GLU A 96 12.37 -20.65 -8.32
C GLU A 96 11.84 -19.81 -7.17
N THR A 97 12.71 -19.44 -6.24
CA THR A 97 12.36 -18.57 -5.12
C THR A 97 11.95 -17.20 -5.63
N GLU A 98 12.67 -16.62 -6.60
CA GLU A 98 12.29 -15.35 -7.24
C GLU A 98 10.88 -15.41 -7.84
N LYS A 99 10.53 -16.48 -8.58
CA LYS A 99 9.17 -16.67 -9.10
C LYS A 99 8.11 -16.73 -8.00
N LYS A 100 8.37 -17.50 -6.93
CA LYS A 100 7.47 -17.58 -5.77
C LYS A 100 7.29 -16.24 -5.08
N VAL A 101 8.33 -15.40 -5.05
CA VAL A 101 8.26 -14.04 -4.51
C VAL A 101 7.38 -13.16 -5.39
N GLU A 102 7.51 -13.24 -6.71
CA GLU A 102 6.66 -12.50 -7.64
C GLU A 102 5.17 -12.86 -7.48
N GLU A 103 4.87 -14.15 -7.36
CA GLU A 103 3.51 -14.65 -7.11
C GLU A 103 2.95 -14.11 -5.78
N ARG A 104 3.76 -14.18 -4.71
CA ARG A 104 3.34 -13.72 -3.38
C ARG A 104 3.19 -12.20 -3.27
N LEU A 105 3.96 -11.44 -4.05
CA LEU A 105 3.92 -9.97 -4.07
C LEU A 105 2.93 -9.39 -5.08
N GLN A 106 2.05 -10.22 -5.67
CA GLN A 106 1.01 -9.72 -6.55
C GLN A 106 0.12 -8.70 -5.82
N VAL A 107 0.15 -7.46 -6.31
CA VAL A 107 -0.59 -6.34 -5.72
C VAL A 107 -2.10 -6.59 -5.86
N PRO A 108 -2.91 -6.39 -4.79
CA PRO A 108 -4.36 -6.48 -4.88
C PRO A 108 -4.91 -5.53 -5.97
N PRO A 109 -5.89 -5.97 -6.77
CA PRO A 109 -6.44 -5.13 -7.82
C PRO A 109 -7.24 -3.95 -7.23
N ILE A 110 -7.04 -2.77 -7.80
CA ILE A 110 -7.80 -1.56 -7.47
C ILE A 110 -8.81 -1.31 -8.60
N VAL A 111 -10.09 -1.27 -8.24
CA VAL A 111 -11.22 -1.21 -9.20
C VAL A 111 -12.11 -0.01 -8.85
N LYS A 112 -13.15 0.26 -9.63
CA LYS A 112 -14.22 1.16 -9.20
C LYS A 112 -15.08 0.50 -8.12
N GLU A 113 -15.56 1.32 -7.19
CA GLU A 113 -16.61 0.94 -6.24
C GLU A 113 -17.89 0.48 -6.97
N ARG A 114 -18.53 -0.57 -6.43
CA ARG A 114 -19.77 -1.12 -6.98
C ARG A 114 -20.99 -0.29 -6.57
N GLU A 115 -21.97 -0.24 -7.46
CA GLU A 115 -23.29 0.36 -7.18
C GLU A 115 -24.23 -0.65 -6.51
N GLU A 116 -25.17 -0.17 -5.70
CA GLU A 116 -26.16 -1.02 -5.04
C GLU A 116 -27.16 -1.63 -6.04
N ILE A 117 -27.54 -2.89 -5.80
CA ILE A 117 -28.50 -3.61 -6.64
C ILE A 117 -29.92 -3.28 -6.16
N ASN A 118 -30.67 -2.54 -6.97
CA ASN A 118 -32.05 -2.14 -6.68
C ASN A 118 -33.01 -2.63 -7.77
N GLU A 119 -32.98 -3.93 -8.06
CA GLU A 119 -33.82 -4.54 -9.11
C GLU A 119 -34.97 -5.35 -8.50
N VAL A 120 -36.21 -4.97 -8.85
CA VAL A 120 -37.43 -5.67 -8.47
C VAL A 120 -37.89 -6.55 -9.64
N LEU A 121 -38.12 -7.83 -9.37
CA LEU A 121 -38.52 -8.83 -10.35
C LEU A 121 -40.04 -8.94 -10.48
N SER A 122 -40.75 -9.02 -9.36
CA SER A 122 -42.21 -9.11 -9.32
C SER A 122 -42.79 -8.51 -8.05
N VAL A 123 -44.07 -8.13 -8.07
CA VAL A 123 -44.78 -7.58 -6.91
C VAL A 123 -46.14 -8.28 -6.79
N ASP A 124 -46.27 -9.13 -5.77
CA ASP A 124 -47.45 -9.97 -5.57
C ASP A 124 -48.19 -9.54 -4.29
N ARG A 125 -49.12 -8.57 -4.43
CA ARG A 125 -49.86 -7.99 -3.28
C ARG A 125 -50.75 -8.98 -2.52
N ALA A 126 -51.09 -10.12 -3.12
CA ALA A 126 -51.87 -11.16 -2.46
C ALA A 126 -51.08 -11.86 -1.33
N LEU A 127 -49.75 -11.75 -1.34
CA LEU A 127 -48.86 -12.34 -0.34
C LEU A 127 -48.54 -11.37 0.82
N THR A 128 -49.04 -10.14 0.75
CA THR A 128 -48.81 -9.14 1.79
C THR A 128 -49.43 -9.60 3.11
N GLY A 129 -48.62 -9.71 4.16
CA GLY A 129 -49.07 -10.17 5.48
C GLY A 129 -49.19 -11.69 5.66
N TYR A 130 -48.70 -12.48 4.69
CA TYR A 130 -48.62 -13.94 4.83
C TYR A 130 -47.58 -14.37 5.89
N ASP A 131 -46.42 -13.71 5.92
CA ASP A 131 -45.37 -13.92 6.92
C ASP A 131 -44.79 -12.58 7.38
N SER A 132 -44.20 -12.58 8.57
CA SER A 132 -43.49 -11.47 9.20
C SER A 132 -42.02 -11.35 8.76
N ALA A 133 -41.41 -12.46 8.34
CA ALA A 133 -40.01 -12.51 7.94
C ALA A 133 -39.83 -12.49 6.42
N LYS A 134 -38.66 -12.02 5.98
CA LYS A 134 -38.25 -12.12 4.57
C LYS A 134 -37.65 -13.50 4.27
N PHE A 135 -37.94 -14.02 3.08
CA PHE A 135 -37.35 -15.26 2.58
C PHE A 135 -36.22 -14.97 1.59
N VAL A 136 -35.09 -15.64 1.76
CA VAL A 136 -33.94 -15.51 0.86
C VAL A 136 -33.74 -16.82 0.12
N PHE A 137 -33.92 -16.80 -1.20
CA PHE A 137 -33.72 -17.95 -2.06
C PHE A 137 -32.37 -17.80 -2.76
N THR A 138 -31.52 -18.81 -2.61
CA THR A 138 -30.17 -18.84 -3.18
C THR A 138 -30.03 -20.04 -4.08
N ASP A 139 -29.65 -19.82 -5.34
CA ASP A 139 -29.27 -20.91 -6.23
C ASP A 139 -27.94 -21.52 -5.78
N ILE A 140 -27.90 -22.82 -5.52
CA ILE A 140 -26.71 -23.56 -5.06
C ILE A 140 -26.07 -24.43 -6.16
N THR A 141 -26.39 -24.16 -7.42
CA THR A 141 -25.81 -24.90 -8.56
C THR A 141 -24.28 -24.85 -8.55
N PHE A 142 -23.66 -26.03 -8.71
CA PHE A 142 -22.21 -26.20 -8.75
C PHE A 142 -21.62 -25.71 -10.08
N GLY A 143 -20.42 -25.14 -10.05
CA GLY A 143 -19.73 -24.62 -11.24
C GLY A 143 -20.12 -23.21 -11.69
N VAL A 144 -21.17 -22.62 -11.09
CA VAL A 144 -21.51 -21.20 -11.30
C VAL A 144 -20.67 -20.33 -10.37
N PRO A 145 -20.00 -19.28 -10.87
CA PRO A 145 -19.22 -18.39 -10.01
C PRO A 145 -20.13 -17.57 -9.09
N ASN A 146 -19.63 -17.25 -7.89
CA ASN A 146 -20.37 -16.51 -6.86
C ASN A 146 -20.86 -15.13 -7.32
N LYS A 147 -20.18 -14.53 -8.32
CA LYS A 147 -20.54 -13.24 -8.93
C LYS A 147 -21.75 -13.30 -9.86
N ASP A 148 -22.06 -14.46 -10.43
CA ASP A 148 -23.17 -14.63 -11.38
C ASP A 148 -24.34 -15.43 -10.79
N ARG A 149 -24.19 -15.90 -9.54
CA ARG A 149 -25.21 -16.65 -8.81
C ARG A 149 -26.47 -15.82 -8.54
N ILE A 150 -27.63 -16.44 -8.80
CA ILE A 150 -28.95 -15.82 -8.61
C ILE A 150 -29.34 -15.92 -7.12
N ILE A 151 -29.59 -14.77 -6.50
CA ILE A 151 -30.06 -14.67 -5.12
C ILE A 151 -31.22 -13.67 -5.11
N VAL A 152 -32.38 -14.13 -4.67
CA VAL A 152 -33.60 -13.33 -4.64
C VAL A 152 -34.18 -13.30 -3.23
N VAL A 153 -34.79 -12.18 -2.89
CA VAL A 153 -35.39 -11.93 -1.58
C VAL A 153 -36.86 -11.64 -1.78
N ARG A 154 -37.70 -12.39 -1.08
CA ARG A 154 -39.13 -12.13 -0.96
C ARG A 154 -39.37 -11.37 0.33
N GLU A 155 -39.80 -10.12 0.20
CA GLU A 155 -40.17 -9.26 1.32
C GLU A 155 -41.59 -9.58 1.81
N PRO A 156 -41.91 -9.26 3.08
CA PRO A 156 -43.26 -9.48 3.65
C PRO A 156 -44.35 -8.67 2.93
N ASP A 157 -43.97 -7.61 2.20
CA ASP A 157 -44.87 -6.80 1.37
C ASP A 157 -45.34 -7.54 0.10
N GLY A 158 -44.78 -8.72 -0.20
CA GLY A 158 -45.06 -9.50 -1.41
C GLY A 158 -44.12 -9.21 -2.59
N THR A 159 -43.18 -8.27 -2.42
CA THR A 159 -42.18 -7.89 -3.42
C THR A 159 -41.07 -8.94 -3.55
N LEU A 160 -40.81 -9.42 -4.76
CA LEU A 160 -39.62 -10.22 -5.11
C LEU A 160 -38.57 -9.30 -5.72
N ARG A 161 -37.42 -9.18 -5.06
CA ARG A 161 -36.28 -8.39 -5.55
C ARG A 161 -35.01 -9.21 -5.60
N LYS A 162 -34.00 -8.72 -6.32
CA LYS A 162 -32.64 -9.25 -6.17
C LYS A 162 -32.08 -8.90 -4.79
N ALA A 163 -31.25 -9.79 -4.25
CA ALA A 163 -30.59 -9.56 -2.97
C ALA A 163 -29.62 -8.37 -3.04
N PHE A 164 -29.54 -7.60 -1.96
CA PHE A 164 -28.51 -6.57 -1.83
C PHE A 164 -27.12 -7.21 -1.71
N TRP A 165 -26.07 -6.43 -1.96
CA TRP A 165 -24.69 -6.94 -1.88
C TRP A 165 -24.34 -7.54 -0.52
N ASN A 166 -24.78 -6.94 0.59
CA ASN A 166 -24.57 -7.47 1.93
C ASN A 166 -25.29 -8.82 2.13
N GLU A 167 -26.55 -8.93 1.69
CA GLU A 167 -27.30 -10.18 1.75
C GLU A 167 -26.64 -11.27 0.90
N ARG A 168 -26.19 -10.90 -0.30
CA ARG A 168 -25.47 -11.79 -1.22
C ARG A 168 -24.16 -12.28 -0.63
N PHE A 169 -23.34 -11.38 -0.09
CA PHE A 169 -22.08 -11.73 0.57
C PHE A 169 -22.32 -12.74 1.68
N ARG A 170 -23.32 -12.49 2.53
CA ARG A 170 -23.68 -13.38 3.63
C ARG A 170 -24.17 -14.74 3.13
N MET A 171 -25.07 -14.78 2.14
CA MET A 171 -25.57 -16.05 1.59
C MET A 171 -24.45 -16.85 0.92
N ASN A 172 -23.60 -16.20 0.12
CA ASN A 172 -22.45 -16.83 -0.51
C ASN A 172 -21.53 -17.46 0.55
N GLN A 173 -21.23 -16.77 1.65
CA GLN A 173 -20.38 -17.32 2.70
C GLN A 173 -21.05 -18.47 3.49
N ILE A 174 -22.39 -18.51 3.60
CA ILE A 174 -23.12 -19.62 4.25
C ILE A 174 -23.04 -20.89 3.40
N TYR A 175 -23.34 -20.78 2.10
CA TYR A 175 -23.41 -21.95 1.21
C TYR A 175 -22.05 -22.34 0.63
N PHE A 176 -21.15 -21.38 0.44
CA PHE A 176 -19.82 -21.53 -0.13
C PHE A 176 -18.78 -20.83 0.77
N PRO A 177 -18.47 -21.40 1.93
CA PRO A 177 -17.58 -20.76 2.90
C PRO A 177 -16.16 -20.65 2.34
N GLU A 178 -15.67 -19.42 2.21
CA GLU A 178 -14.25 -19.16 1.99
C GLU A 178 -13.49 -19.21 3.33
N PRO A 179 -12.27 -19.79 3.34
CA PRO A 179 -11.46 -19.87 4.56
C PRO A 179 -11.17 -18.46 5.10
N ASP A 180 -11.13 -18.34 6.42
CA ASP A 180 -10.82 -17.11 7.17
C ASP A 180 -11.79 -15.93 7.01
N ARG A 181 -12.73 -15.97 6.05
CA ARG A 181 -13.78 -14.97 5.87
C ARG A 181 -14.90 -15.20 6.88
N GLN A 182 -15.32 -14.13 7.56
CA GLN A 182 -16.38 -14.18 8.56
C GLN A 182 -17.72 -13.71 7.98
N LEU A 183 -18.82 -14.29 8.48
CA LEU A 183 -20.18 -13.92 8.09
C LEU A 183 -20.56 -12.49 8.51
N ARG A 184 -20.08 -12.07 9.67
CA ARG A 184 -20.22 -10.70 10.17
C ARG A 184 -18.88 -10.00 10.04
N THR A 185 -18.93 -8.71 9.76
CA THR A 185 -17.76 -7.86 9.77
C THR A 185 -17.05 -7.97 11.12
N PRO A 186 -15.74 -8.28 11.15
CA PRO A 186 -14.96 -8.25 12.38
C PRO A 186 -14.94 -6.86 13.03
N HIS A 187 -15.13 -6.78 14.35
CA HIS A 187 -15.11 -5.53 15.12
C HIS A 187 -13.81 -4.72 14.97
N MET A 188 -12.70 -5.35 14.56
CA MET A 188 -11.45 -4.63 14.31
C MET A 188 -11.52 -3.58 13.19
N PHE A 189 -12.49 -3.69 12.27
CA PHE A 189 -12.70 -2.71 11.21
C PHE A 189 -13.63 -1.56 11.61
N GLU A 190 -14.24 -1.65 12.79
CA GLU A 190 -15.09 -0.62 13.36
C GLU A 190 -14.22 0.39 14.14
N GLU A 191 -14.65 1.65 14.18
CA GLU A 191 -14.05 2.64 15.07
C GLU A 191 -14.56 2.42 16.50
N PRO A 192 -13.71 2.57 17.54
CA PRO A 192 -12.33 3.06 17.54
C PRO A 192 -11.26 1.96 17.38
N TYR A 193 -11.66 0.68 17.23
CA TYR A 193 -10.73 -0.44 17.22
C TYR A 193 -9.74 -0.41 16.05
N LEU A 194 -10.19 0.06 14.89
CA LEU A 194 -9.34 0.23 13.72
C LEU A 194 -8.15 1.15 14.04
N THR A 195 -8.41 2.34 14.59
CA THR A 195 -7.36 3.30 14.99
C THR A 195 -6.37 2.67 15.98
N ASN A 196 -6.88 1.93 16.98
CA ASN A 196 -6.01 1.26 17.96
C ASN A 196 -5.07 0.20 17.34
N VAL A 197 -5.46 -0.44 16.23
CA VAL A 197 -4.60 -1.39 15.51
C VAL A 197 -3.59 -0.64 14.64
N LEU A 198 -4.00 0.47 14.02
CA LEU A 198 -3.13 1.33 13.23
C LEU A 198 -2.04 1.99 14.08
N ASP A 199 -2.37 2.46 15.28
CA ASP A 199 -1.43 3.07 16.22
C ASP A 199 -0.37 2.06 16.71
N ARG A 200 -0.68 0.76 16.68
CA ARG A 200 0.30 -0.32 16.95
C ARG A 200 1.24 -0.60 15.78
N GLY A 201 1.01 0.01 14.62
CA GLY A 201 1.79 -0.19 13.40
C GLY A 201 1.49 -1.51 12.68
N GLU A 202 0.36 -2.18 13.00
CA GLU A 202 -0.03 -3.47 12.42
C GLU A 202 -0.74 -3.33 11.06
N TYR A 203 -0.22 -2.47 10.18
CA TYR A 203 -0.84 -2.13 8.89
C TYR A 203 -1.01 -3.32 7.96
N GLU A 204 0.03 -4.16 7.84
CA GLU A 204 -0.01 -5.33 6.96
C GLU A 204 -1.11 -6.31 7.40
N PHE A 205 -1.32 -6.47 8.71
CA PHE A 205 -2.36 -7.33 9.25
C PHE A 205 -3.77 -6.83 8.88
N VAL A 206 -4.02 -5.52 9.03
CA VAL A 206 -5.30 -4.90 8.66
C VAL A 206 -5.58 -5.08 7.17
N LEU A 207 -4.59 -4.80 6.32
CA LEU A 207 -4.75 -4.90 4.86
C LEU A 207 -4.89 -6.34 4.38
N ASP A 208 -4.10 -7.28 4.91
CA ASP A 208 -4.25 -8.72 4.62
C ASP A 208 -5.64 -9.20 5.03
N ARG A 209 -6.12 -8.80 6.22
CA ARG A 209 -7.46 -9.17 6.70
C ARG A 209 -8.57 -8.55 5.85
N ALA A 210 -8.41 -7.30 5.40
CA ALA A 210 -9.38 -6.62 4.54
C ALA A 210 -9.53 -7.32 3.19
N CYS A 211 -8.44 -7.78 2.58
CA CYS A 211 -8.47 -8.54 1.32
C CYS A 211 -9.18 -9.90 1.44
N VAL A 212 -9.17 -10.53 2.62
CA VAL A 212 -9.89 -11.78 2.87
C VAL A 212 -11.38 -11.50 3.12
N GLN A 213 -11.67 -10.49 3.94
CA GLN A 213 -13.02 -10.21 4.40
C GLN A 213 -13.91 -9.58 3.32
N TYR A 214 -13.39 -8.65 2.52
CA TYR A 214 -14.18 -7.87 1.57
C TYR A 214 -13.79 -8.15 0.12
N GLU A 215 -14.71 -7.87 -0.79
CA GLU A 215 -14.42 -7.84 -2.23
C GLU A 215 -13.68 -6.53 -2.60
N PRO A 216 -12.83 -6.52 -3.64
CA PRO A 216 -12.04 -5.34 -4.01
C PRO A 216 -12.88 -4.15 -4.51
N ASN A 217 -14.14 -4.36 -4.86
CA ASN A 217 -15.09 -3.32 -5.28
C ASN A 217 -16.05 -2.90 -4.16
N ASP A 218 -15.91 -3.44 -2.95
CA ASP A 218 -16.77 -3.17 -1.81
C ASP A 218 -16.48 -1.77 -1.22
N PRO A 219 -17.50 -0.94 -0.90
CA PRO A 219 -17.31 0.34 -0.19
C PRO A 219 -16.50 0.20 1.09
N GLU A 220 -16.73 -0.85 1.88
CA GLU A 220 -16.05 -1.04 3.16
C GLU A 220 -14.56 -1.33 2.97
N TYR A 221 -14.20 -2.01 1.87
CA TYR A 221 -12.80 -2.22 1.51
C TYR A 221 -12.10 -0.89 1.23
N TYR A 222 -12.73 0.01 0.46
CA TYR A 222 -12.17 1.35 0.20
C TYR A 222 -12.05 2.16 1.49
N ARG A 223 -13.05 2.12 2.37
CA ARG A 223 -13.01 2.82 3.66
C ARG A 223 -11.82 2.37 4.51
N VAL A 224 -11.65 1.06 4.71
CA VAL A 224 -10.57 0.52 5.55
C VAL A 224 -9.20 0.79 4.92
N THR A 225 -9.04 0.57 3.61
CA THR A 225 -7.76 0.77 2.94
C THR A 225 -7.34 2.24 2.87
N SER A 226 -8.26 3.15 2.51
CA SER A 226 -7.99 4.60 2.51
C SER A 226 -7.60 5.10 3.89
N THR A 227 -8.38 4.75 4.93
CA THR A 227 -8.07 5.12 6.33
C THR A 227 -6.69 4.63 6.76
N THR A 228 -6.33 3.40 6.37
CA THR A 228 -5.02 2.82 6.67
C THR A 228 -3.90 3.57 5.95
N TYR A 229 -4.08 3.93 4.68
CA TYR A 229 -3.09 4.66 3.90
C TYR A 229 -2.92 6.11 4.38
N ASP A 230 -4.01 6.78 4.74
CA ASP A 230 -3.99 8.12 5.32
C ASP A 230 -3.24 8.14 6.67
N HIS A 231 -3.43 7.12 7.51
CA HIS A 231 -2.70 6.99 8.77
C HIS A 231 -1.19 6.77 8.55
N ILE A 232 -0.82 5.91 7.59
CA ILE A 232 0.59 5.68 7.21
C ILE A 232 1.24 6.97 6.68
N GLU A 233 0.52 7.74 5.87
CA GLU A 233 1.01 9.00 5.32
C GLU A 233 1.25 10.03 6.43
N LYS A 234 0.30 10.15 7.36
CA LYS A 234 0.38 11.04 8.52
C LYS A 234 1.54 10.71 9.46
N GLU A 235 1.72 9.44 9.80
CA GLU A 235 2.80 8.98 10.70
C GLU A 235 4.13 8.73 9.97
N GLN A 236 4.15 8.84 8.63
CA GLN A 236 5.30 8.59 7.76
C GLN A 236 5.91 7.17 7.89
N MET A 237 5.09 6.17 8.25
CA MET A 237 5.51 4.80 8.54
C MET A 237 5.56 3.89 7.29
N PHE A 238 6.23 4.34 6.23
CA PHE A 238 6.27 3.63 4.94
C PHE A 238 7.06 2.31 4.99
N ASP A 239 8.05 2.19 5.88
CA ASP A 239 8.88 0.99 6.05
C ASP A 239 8.06 -0.25 6.44
N ALA A 240 6.94 -0.06 7.14
CA ALA A 240 6.09 -1.15 7.59
C ALA A 240 5.56 -1.97 6.40
N LEU A 241 5.06 -1.29 5.35
CA LEU A 241 4.53 -1.93 4.15
C LEU A 241 5.58 -2.24 3.09
N GLN A 242 6.84 -1.80 3.24
CA GLN A 242 7.88 -2.11 2.27
C GLN A 242 8.05 -3.64 2.10
N SER A 243 8.32 -4.10 0.87
CA SER A 243 8.43 -5.53 0.53
C SER A 243 7.17 -6.36 0.85
N THR A 244 6.00 -5.71 0.93
CA THR A 244 4.69 -6.38 0.99
C THR A 244 3.92 -6.18 -0.32
N ARG A 245 2.88 -6.98 -0.54
CA ARG A 245 2.00 -6.84 -1.71
C ARG A 245 1.21 -5.52 -1.73
N HIS A 246 1.01 -4.91 -0.57
CA HIS A 246 0.20 -3.69 -0.41
C HIS A 246 0.97 -2.41 -0.70
N PHE A 247 2.30 -2.46 -0.72
CA PHE A 247 3.15 -1.28 -0.97
C PHE A 247 2.83 -0.62 -2.30
N GLY A 248 2.60 -1.44 -3.33
CA GLY A 248 2.22 -0.94 -4.64
C GLY A 248 0.87 -0.23 -4.64
N ALA A 249 -0.11 -0.78 -3.91
CA ALA A 249 -1.44 -0.20 -3.79
C ALA A 249 -1.40 1.15 -3.04
N LEU A 250 -0.59 1.24 -1.97
CA LEU A 250 -0.32 2.50 -1.27
C LEU A 250 0.27 3.56 -2.22
N ALA A 251 1.32 3.21 -2.97
CA ALA A 251 1.95 4.14 -3.89
C ALA A 251 0.96 4.66 -4.95
N PHE A 252 0.11 3.76 -5.48
CA PHE A 252 -0.94 4.13 -6.42
C PHE A 252 -1.98 5.08 -5.79
N TYR A 253 -2.43 4.79 -4.57
CA TYR A 253 -3.39 5.62 -3.82
C TYR A 253 -2.84 7.04 -3.57
N LEU A 254 -1.60 7.16 -3.09
CA LEU A 254 -0.97 8.45 -2.83
C LEU A 254 -0.79 9.28 -4.10
N CYS A 255 -0.42 8.63 -5.22
CA CYS A 255 -0.37 9.29 -6.52
C CYS A 255 -1.74 9.78 -6.99
N TRP A 256 -2.77 8.96 -6.79
CA TRP A 256 -4.13 9.28 -7.19
C TRP A 256 -4.68 10.48 -6.43
N ASN A 257 -4.44 10.53 -5.12
CA ASN A 257 -4.88 11.61 -4.23
C ASN A 257 -3.96 12.82 -4.19
N LYS A 258 -2.85 12.80 -4.95
CA LYS A 258 -1.84 13.88 -5.01
C LYS A 258 -1.15 14.15 -3.67
N GLN A 259 -1.01 13.14 -2.82
CA GLN A 259 -0.33 13.19 -1.52
C GLN A 259 1.01 12.44 -1.57
N ILE A 260 1.84 12.72 -2.58
CA ILE A 260 3.08 11.96 -2.82
C ILE A 260 4.31 12.59 -2.13
N ASP A 261 4.22 13.82 -1.64
CA ASP A 261 5.40 14.59 -1.22
C ASP A 261 6.19 13.92 -0.10
N ASN A 262 5.49 13.47 0.95
CA ASN A 262 6.09 12.73 2.07
C ASN A 262 6.69 11.40 1.64
N PHE A 263 6.06 10.72 0.69
CA PHE A 263 6.54 9.47 0.14
C PHE A 263 7.82 9.66 -0.67
N VAL A 264 7.92 10.72 -1.48
CA VAL A 264 9.15 11.07 -2.21
C VAL A 264 10.27 11.44 -1.21
N LEU A 265 9.95 12.22 -0.18
CA LEU A 265 10.91 12.58 0.86
C LEU A 265 11.51 11.34 1.54
N TYR A 266 10.68 10.35 1.87
CA TYR A 266 11.12 9.07 2.41
C TYR A 266 12.13 8.33 1.51
N TYR A 267 11.94 8.35 0.18
CA TYR A 267 12.90 7.75 -0.76
C TYR A 267 14.22 8.53 -0.85
N ILE A 268 14.18 9.85 -0.73
CA ILE A 268 15.37 10.71 -0.73
C ILE A 268 16.17 10.47 0.55
N GLN A 269 15.52 10.47 1.71
CA GLN A 269 16.17 10.31 3.01
C GLN A 269 16.87 8.95 3.17
N ASN A 270 16.27 7.90 2.62
CA ASN A 270 16.84 6.55 2.72
C ASN A 270 17.88 6.23 1.64
N ASP A 271 18.28 7.21 0.80
CA ASP A 271 19.11 7.00 -0.40
C ASP A 271 18.58 5.86 -1.29
N ARG A 272 17.26 5.66 -1.25
CA ARG A 272 16.60 4.52 -1.88
C ARG A 272 16.21 4.80 -3.31
N LEU A 273 16.52 5.97 -3.86
CA LEU A 273 16.17 6.35 -5.24
C LEU A 273 16.64 5.27 -6.24
N PRO A 274 15.72 4.54 -6.91
CA PRO A 274 16.10 3.80 -8.10
C PRO A 274 16.69 4.77 -9.15
N GLY A 275 17.77 4.41 -9.85
CA GLY A 275 18.39 5.30 -10.85
C GLY A 275 17.42 5.76 -11.96
N LYS A 276 17.72 6.91 -12.60
CA LYS A 276 17.13 7.63 -13.78
C LYS A 276 15.62 7.56 -14.10
N ASP A 277 14.91 6.47 -13.84
CA ASP A 277 13.51 6.22 -14.20
C ASP A 277 12.49 6.96 -13.32
N ASN A 278 12.88 7.44 -12.14
CA ASN A 278 11.93 8.05 -11.18
C ASN A 278 11.44 9.44 -11.58
N ALA A 279 12.19 10.16 -12.43
CA ALA A 279 11.67 11.37 -13.06
C ALA A 279 10.37 11.07 -13.81
N ALA A 280 10.20 9.83 -14.31
CA ALA A 280 8.99 9.37 -14.97
C ALA A 280 7.84 9.03 -13.99
N PHE A 281 8.05 8.82 -12.69
CA PHE A 281 6.95 8.65 -11.73
C PHE A 281 6.38 10.00 -11.30
N THR A 282 7.25 10.99 -11.08
CA THR A 282 6.83 12.39 -11.01
C THR A 282 6.20 12.84 -12.34
N TRP A 283 6.67 12.41 -13.51
CA TRP A 283 6.08 12.79 -14.80
C TRP A 283 4.78 12.04 -15.17
N LYS A 284 4.66 10.74 -14.87
CA LYS A 284 3.52 9.87 -15.25
C LYS A 284 2.42 9.79 -14.19
N GLY A 285 2.76 9.87 -12.89
CA GLY A 285 1.77 10.15 -11.85
C GLY A 285 1.11 11.51 -12.08
N GLN A 286 1.90 12.48 -12.56
CA GLN A 286 1.41 13.77 -13.04
C GLN A 286 0.68 13.63 -14.39
N GLN A 287 0.98 12.65 -15.26
CA GLN A 287 0.11 12.32 -16.43
C GLN A 287 -1.30 11.85 -16.07
N CYS A 288 -1.50 11.15 -14.96
CA CYS A 288 -2.85 10.89 -14.46
C CYS A 288 -3.56 12.19 -14.05
N ALA A 289 -2.81 13.16 -13.51
CA ALA A 289 -3.27 14.54 -13.31
C ALA A 289 -3.33 15.40 -14.62
N LEU A 290 -2.73 14.96 -15.74
CA LEU A 290 -2.72 15.66 -17.04
C LEU A 290 -3.99 15.43 -17.88
N SER A 291 -5.02 14.80 -17.31
CA SER A 291 -6.37 14.72 -17.89
C SER A 291 -7.29 15.90 -17.50
N MET A 292 -6.72 17.01 -16.99
CA MET A 292 -7.43 18.26 -16.67
C MET A 292 -6.92 19.44 -17.52
N PRO A 293 -7.77 20.45 -17.85
CA PRO A 293 -7.66 21.26 -19.08
C PRO A 293 -6.79 22.53 -19.01
N ASN A 294 -5.98 22.76 -17.98
CA ASN A 294 -5.24 24.03 -17.85
C ASN A 294 -3.74 23.92 -18.14
N TYR A 295 -3.41 24.26 -19.39
CA TYR A 295 -2.09 24.31 -20.01
C TYR A 295 -1.07 25.26 -19.33
N GLN A 296 -1.52 26.28 -18.57
CA GLN A 296 -0.63 27.33 -18.04
C GLN A 296 0.18 26.95 -16.79
N ALA A 297 -0.32 26.04 -15.94
CA ALA A 297 0.44 25.50 -14.80
C ALA A 297 1.62 24.62 -15.25
N ARG A 298 1.52 24.07 -16.48
CA ARG A 298 2.51 23.19 -17.12
C ARG A 298 3.84 23.89 -17.40
N ARG A 299 3.84 25.21 -17.63
CA ARG A 299 5.05 25.97 -18.04
C ARG A 299 5.91 26.41 -16.84
N ARG A 300 5.26 26.87 -15.76
CA ARG A 300 5.95 27.42 -14.57
C ARG A 300 6.67 26.36 -13.72
N MET A 301 6.17 25.12 -13.70
CA MET A 301 6.76 24.03 -12.92
C MET A 301 7.97 23.39 -13.62
N VAL A 302 7.96 23.33 -14.95
CA VAL A 302 9.10 22.86 -15.76
C VAL A 302 10.29 23.83 -15.64
N GLU A 303 10.01 25.14 -15.57
CA GLU A 303 11.03 26.17 -15.34
C GLU A 303 11.68 26.04 -13.94
N HIS A 304 10.91 25.74 -12.90
CA HIS A 304 11.46 25.54 -11.54
C HIS A 304 12.20 24.20 -11.36
N MET A 305 11.79 23.11 -12.02
CA MET A 305 12.50 21.83 -11.94
C MET A 305 13.74 21.75 -12.83
N GLY A 306 13.80 22.55 -13.90
CA GLY A 306 15.04 22.76 -14.67
C GLY A 306 16.18 23.33 -13.82
N GLN A 307 15.86 24.07 -12.75
CA GLN A 307 16.85 24.64 -11.83
C GLN A 307 17.42 23.62 -10.83
N LEU A 308 16.68 22.56 -10.48
CA LEU A 308 17.16 21.50 -9.57
C LEU A 308 18.21 20.59 -10.22
N ASN A 309 18.16 20.41 -11.55
CA ASN A 309 19.23 19.75 -12.30
C ASN A 309 20.52 20.59 -12.34
N HIS A 310 20.43 21.90 -12.10
CA HIS A 310 21.61 22.77 -11.99
C HIS A 310 22.28 22.70 -10.61
N VAL A 311 21.56 22.32 -9.55
CA VAL A 311 22.15 22.17 -8.20
C VAL A 311 23.11 20.97 -8.14
N LYS A 312 22.91 19.95 -8.98
CA LYS A 312 23.86 18.82 -9.12
C LYS A 312 25.05 19.11 -10.05
N SER A 313 25.08 20.23 -10.78
CA SER A 313 26.21 20.60 -11.64
C SER A 313 27.22 21.54 -10.98
N CYS A 314 26.93 22.09 -9.79
CA CYS A 314 27.88 22.87 -9.02
C CYS A 314 28.94 21.95 -8.40
N HIS A 315 30.08 21.89 -9.09
CA HIS A 315 31.27 21.12 -8.75
C HIS A 315 31.72 21.33 -7.29
N VAL A 316 31.86 20.24 -6.54
CA VAL A 316 32.95 20.11 -5.56
C VAL A 316 34.23 19.96 -6.40
N LYS A 317 34.96 21.06 -6.60
CA LYS A 317 36.32 21.00 -7.15
C LYS A 317 37.23 20.35 -6.09
N PRO A 318 38.02 19.32 -6.42
CA PRO A 318 39.11 18.90 -5.55
C PRO A 318 40.17 20.02 -5.50
N CYS A 319 40.49 20.51 -4.30
CA CYS A 319 41.60 21.43 -4.08
C CYS A 319 42.91 20.75 -4.50
N GLN A 320 43.48 21.16 -5.63
CA GLN A 320 44.89 20.93 -5.91
C GLN A 320 45.71 21.86 -5.03
N ILE A 321 46.44 21.28 -4.08
CA ILE A 321 47.50 21.97 -3.35
C ILE A 321 48.76 21.86 -4.22
N SER A 322 49.09 22.94 -4.94
CA SER A 322 50.39 23.12 -5.59
C SER A 322 50.94 24.50 -5.26
N GLN A 323 51.76 24.61 -4.22
CA GLN A 323 52.69 25.73 -4.01
C GLN A 323 53.93 25.15 -3.29
N ASN A 324 55.02 24.88 -4.03
CA ASN A 324 56.17 25.77 -4.16
C ASN A 324 56.72 26.25 -2.80
N PHE A 325 57.66 25.49 -2.24
CA PHE A 325 58.62 25.97 -1.24
C PHE A 325 59.90 26.44 -1.96
N PRO A 326 60.37 27.68 -1.76
CA PRO A 326 61.72 28.05 -2.15
C PRO A 326 62.73 27.55 -1.10
N ILE A 327 63.78 26.89 -1.58
CA ILE A 327 65.00 26.61 -0.84
C ILE A 327 65.86 27.88 -0.87
N ILE A 328 66.13 28.49 0.29
CA ILE A 328 67.27 29.38 0.50
C ILE A 328 67.78 29.16 1.94
N PHE A 329 69.02 28.63 2.01
CA PHE A 329 70.01 28.52 3.09
C PHE A 329 69.58 28.25 4.54
#